data_AF-A0A0T5PMS5-F1
#
_entry.id   AF-A0A0T5PMS5-F1
#
_cell.length_a   1.000
_cell.length_b   1.000
_cell.length_c   1.000
_cell.angle_alpha   90.00
_cell.angle_beta   90.00
_cell.angle_gamma   90.00
#
_symmetry.space_group_name_H-M   'P 1'
#
loop_
_entity.id
_entity.type
_entity.pdbx_description
1 polymer ?
#
loop_
_entity_poly.entity_id
_entity_poly.type
_entity_poly.pdbx_seq_one_letter_code
_entity_poly.pdbx_strand_id
1 'polypeptide(L)'
;MANTIFTMAKDVFFFAFEQIMILITFVLDGMGALFQGLDITQYLTMIPPGTAWVMQQIGLGQALTMIVSAITIRLFLQLVPFTRLGS
;
A
#
# COMPACT_ATOMS: atom_id res chain seq x y z
N MET A 1 3.43 23.60 -42.71
CA MET A 1 4.68 23.76 -41.94
C MET A 1 4.45 24.17 -40.48
N ALA A 2 3.51 25.10 -40.18
CA ALA A 2 3.22 25.51 -38.80
C ALA A 2 2.61 24.39 -37.91
N ASN A 3 1.72 23.55 -38.45
CA ASN A 3 1.14 22.43 -37.71
C ASN A 3 2.17 21.42 -37.20
N THR A 4 3.26 21.20 -37.94
CA THR A 4 4.28 20.19 -37.59
C THR A 4 5.15 20.64 -36.43
N ILE A 5 5.45 21.94 -36.33
CA ILE A 5 6.20 22.51 -35.20
C ILE A 5 5.35 22.47 -33.93
N PHE A 6 4.05 22.74 -34.05
CA PHE A 6 3.11 22.66 -32.94
C PHE A 6 2.92 21.23 -32.42
N THR A 7 2.91 20.22 -33.31
CA THR A 7 2.88 18.81 -32.89
C THR A 7 4.18 18.39 -32.21
N MET A 8 5.34 18.82 -32.71
CA MET A 8 6.64 18.51 -32.09
C MET A 8 6.78 19.14 -30.70
N ALA A 9 6.29 20.36 -30.51
CA ALA A 9 6.30 21.01 -29.19
C ALA A 9 5.39 20.30 -28.17
N LYS A 10 4.21 19.83 -28.61
CA LYS A 10 3.33 19.02 -27.77
C LYS A 10 3.94 17.66 -27.43
N ASP A 11 4.64 17.04 -28.38
CA ASP A 11 5.27 15.73 -28.18
C ASP A 11 6.35 15.78 -27.09
N VAL A 12 7.17 16.85 -27.08
CA VAL A 12 8.16 17.09 -26.02
C VAL A 12 7.49 17.34 -24.66
N PHE A 13 6.34 18.02 -24.62
CA PHE A 13 5.59 18.23 -23.39
C PHE A 13 5.00 16.92 -22.85
N PHE A 14 4.40 16.10 -23.71
CA PHE A 14 3.90 14.78 -23.32
C PHE A 14 5.03 13.84 -22.88
N PHE A 15 6.19 13.91 -23.53
CA PHE A 15 7.38 13.17 -23.09
C PHE A 15 7.81 13.56 -21.67
N ALA A 16 7.87 14.87 -21.36
CA ALA A 16 8.20 15.33 -20.01
C ALA A 16 7.16 14.90 -18.96
N PHE A 17 5.87 14.90 -19.32
CA PHE A 17 4.79 14.44 -18.45
C PHE A 17 4.86 12.92 -18.19
N GLU A 18 5.17 12.13 -19.21
CA GLU A 18 5.38 10.68 -19.10
C GLU A 18 6.52 10.35 -18.12
N GLN A 19 7.64 11.07 -18.18
CA GLN A 19 8.76 10.86 -17.25
C GLN A 19 8.37 11.13 -15.78
N ILE A 20 7.48 12.11 -15.55
CA ILE A 20 6.96 12.39 -14.20
C ILE A 20 6.03 11.27 -13.72
N MET A 21 5.18 10.72 -14.60
CA MET A 21 4.32 9.58 -14.27
C MET A 21 5.13 8.30 -13.98
N ILE A 22 6.21 8.06 -14.72
CA ILE A 22 7.16 6.96 -14.47
C ILE A 22 7.85 7.14 -13.10
N LEU A 23 8.23 8.37 -12.74
CA LEU A 23 8.81 8.66 -11.43
C LEU A 23 7.81 8.41 -10.29
N ILE A 24 6.55 8.79 -10.46
CA ILE A 24 5.51 8.57 -9.46
C ILE A 24 5.23 7.07 -9.27
N THR A 25 5.13 6.32 -10.36
CA THR A 25 4.96 4.86 -10.28
C THR A 25 6.16 4.19 -9.61
N PHE A 26 7.39 4.62 -9.90
CA PHE A 26 8.59 4.15 -9.20
C PHE A 26 8.55 4.41 -7.69
N VAL A 27 8.07 5.58 -7.26
CA VAL A 27 7.89 5.90 -5.83
C VAL A 27 6.80 5.04 -5.20
N LEU A 28 5.67 4.84 -5.88
CA LEU A 28 4.57 4.00 -5.39
C LEU A 28 4.98 2.53 -5.28
N ASP A 29 5.74 2.00 -6.23
CA ASP A 29 6.29 0.64 -6.18
C ASP A 29 7.31 0.50 -5.05
N GLY A 30 8.16 1.51 -4.84
CA GLY A 30 9.07 1.57 -3.70
C GLY A 30 8.36 1.58 -2.36
N MET A 31 7.25 2.33 -2.24
CA MET A 31 6.39 2.29 -1.06
C MET A 31 5.68 0.95 -0.92
N GLY A 32 5.17 0.38 -2.01
CA GLY A 32 4.54 -0.94 -2.05
C GLY A 32 5.48 -2.04 -1.55
N ALA A 33 6.76 -2.01 -1.93
CA ALA A 33 7.78 -2.95 -1.46
C ALA A 33 8.03 -2.86 0.06
N LEU A 34 7.94 -1.67 0.66
CA LEU A 34 8.01 -1.50 2.12
C LEU A 34 6.78 -2.09 2.83
N PHE A 35 5.63 -2.15 2.15
CA PHE A 35 4.39 -2.76 2.64
C PHE A 35 4.20 -4.23 2.26
N GLN A 36 5.02 -4.81 1.36
CA GLN A 36 4.96 -6.24 1.01
C GLN A 36 5.24 -7.16 2.21
N GLY A 37 6.07 -6.73 3.16
CA GLY A 37 6.24 -7.45 4.43
C GLY A 37 4.99 -7.48 5.33
N LEU A 38 3.98 -6.66 5.01
CA LEU A 38 2.68 -6.58 5.66
C LEU A 38 1.58 -7.32 4.87
N ASP A 39 1.90 -7.97 3.73
CA ASP A 39 0.93 -8.76 2.98
C ASP A 39 0.76 -10.15 3.62
N ILE A 40 -0.06 -10.19 4.68
CA ILE A 40 -0.44 -11.40 5.41
C ILE A 40 -1.14 -12.41 4.48
N THR A 41 -1.70 -11.94 3.36
CA THR A 41 -2.45 -12.76 2.39
C THR A 41 -1.56 -13.79 1.71
N GLN A 42 -0.29 -13.46 1.44
CA GLN A 42 0.68 -14.41 0.87
C GLN A 42 1.00 -15.55 1.86
N TYR A 43 1.03 -15.27 3.16
CA TYR A 43 1.26 -16.29 4.18
C TYR A 43 0.03 -17.16 4.43
N LEU A 44 -1.18 -16.60 4.30
CA LEU A 44 -2.43 -17.34 4.44
C LEU A 44 -2.66 -18.35 3.30
N THR A 45 -2.18 -18.05 2.09
CA THR A 45 -2.30 -18.94 0.91
C THR A 45 -1.30 -20.09 0.91
N MET A 46 -0.22 -19.98 1.70
CA MET A 46 0.77 -21.06 1.89
C MET A 46 0.37 -22.09 2.96
N ILE A 47 -0.73 -21.88 3.68
CA ILE A 47 -1.17 -22.77 4.75
C ILE A 47 -1.82 -24.02 4.12
N PRO A 48 -1.35 -25.24 4.47
CA PRO A 48 -1.98 -26.47 4.02
C PRO A 48 -3.47 -26.53 4.40
N PRO A 49 -4.36 -27.04 3.52
CA PRO A 49 -5.81 -26.97 3.71
C PRO A 49 -6.31 -27.65 5.00
N GLY A 50 -5.61 -28.67 5.50
CA GLY A 50 -5.93 -29.31 6.78
C GLY A 50 -5.71 -28.39 8.00
N THR A 51 -4.66 -27.56 7.97
CA THR A 51 -4.36 -26.60 9.04
C THR A 51 -5.22 -25.34 8.91
N ALA A 52 -5.52 -24.91 7.69
CA ALA A 52 -6.42 -23.79 7.43
C ALA A 52 -7.84 -24.04 7.98
N TRP A 53 -8.35 -25.28 7.87
CA TRP A 53 -9.64 -25.66 8.44
C TRP A 53 -9.64 -25.54 9.98
N VAL A 54 -8.60 -26.04 10.66
CA VAL A 54 -8.47 -25.92 12.11
C VAL A 54 -8.38 -24.45 12.54
N MET A 55 -7.61 -23.63 11.82
CA MET A 55 -7.48 -22.19 12.09
C MET A 55 -8.80 -21.43 11.98
N GLN A 56 -9.69 -21.86 11.08
CA GLN A 56 -11.05 -21.31 10.98
C GLN A 56 -11.93 -21.76 12.14
N GLN A 57 -11.84 -23.01 12.58
CA GLN A 57 -12.63 -23.52 13.72
C GLN A 57 -12.25 -22.88 15.05
N ILE A 58 -10.97 -22.57 15.26
CA ILE A 58 -10.50 -21.90 16.49
C ILE A 58 -10.69 -20.37 16.47
N GLY A 59 -11.21 -19.82 15.37
CA GLY A 59 -11.48 -18.38 15.25
C GLY A 59 -10.23 -17.50 15.15
N LEU A 60 -9.11 -18.05 14.68
CA LEU A 60 -7.83 -17.33 14.62
C LEU A 60 -7.89 -16.12 13.69
N GLY A 61 -8.67 -16.21 12.60
CA GLY A 61 -8.89 -15.08 11.69
C GLY A 61 -9.57 -13.90 12.38
N GLN A 62 -10.56 -14.15 13.23
CA GLN A 62 -11.28 -13.14 14.01
C GLN A 62 -10.37 -12.52 15.09
N ALA A 63 -9.47 -13.30 15.68
CA ALA A 63 -8.50 -12.78 16.63
C ALA A 63 -7.48 -11.84 15.95
N LEU A 64 -6.99 -12.20 14.76
CA LEU A 64 -6.06 -11.37 13.99
C LEU A 64 -6.70 -10.05 13.55
N THR A 65 -7.95 -10.06 13.08
CA THR A 65 -8.65 -8.83 12.70
C THR A 65 -8.88 -7.90 13.89
N MET A 66 -9.12 -8.45 15.09
CA MET A 66 -9.21 -7.68 16.33
C MET A 66 -7.88 -7.02 16.73
N ILE A 67 -6.76 -7.73 16.55
CA ILE A 67 -5.43 -7.17 16.83
C ILE A 67 -5.11 -6.05 15.84
N VAL A 68 -5.36 -6.26 14.55
CA VAL A 68 -5.11 -5.26 13.50
C VAL A 68 -5.98 -4.02 13.72
N SER A 69 -7.26 -4.18 14.05
CA SER A 69 -8.14 -3.04 14.35
C SER A 69 -7.68 -2.27 15.59
N ALA A 70 -7.23 -2.95 16.65
CA ALA A 70 -6.68 -2.31 17.85
C ALA A 70 -5.39 -1.53 17.56
N ILE A 71 -4.47 -2.08 16.76
CA ILE A 71 -3.24 -1.38 16.33
C ILE A 71 -3.60 -0.17 15.45
N THR A 72 -4.59 -0.32 14.59
CA THR A 72 -5.07 0.75 13.71
C THR A 72 -5.63 1.92 14.53
N ILE A 73 -6.49 1.64 15.51
CA ILE A 73 -6.99 2.65 16.46
C ILE A 73 -5.83 3.29 17.21
N ARG A 74 -4.83 2.51 17.65
CA ARG A 74 -3.63 3.04 18.31
C ARG A 74 -2.84 4.00 17.41
N LEU A 75 -2.69 3.72 16.11
CA LEU A 75 -2.01 4.61 15.18
C LEU A 75 -2.83 5.89 14.94
N PHE A 76 -4.15 5.78 14.81
CA PHE A 76 -5.03 6.95 14.66
C PHE A 76 -5.04 7.84 15.90
N LEU A 77 -5.10 7.27 17.10
CA LEU A 77 -5.08 8.05 18.35
C LEU A 77 -3.75 8.78 18.54
N GLN A 78 -2.63 8.21 18.08
CA GLN A 78 -1.33 8.88 18.10
C GLN A 78 -1.25 10.12 17.18
N LEU A 79 -2.13 10.25 16.18
CA LEU A 79 -2.26 11.46 15.35
C LEU A 79 -3.01 12.59 16.07
N VAL A 80 -3.84 12.24 17.07
CA VAL A 80 -4.45 13.24 17.94
C VAL A 80 -3.40 13.65 18.97
N PRO A 81 -2.96 14.93 18.98
CA PRO A 81 -1.80 15.39 19.76
C PRO A 81 -1.95 15.18 21.28
N PHE A 82 -3.17 14.89 21.76
CA PHE A 82 -3.47 14.64 23.17
C PHE A 82 -3.20 13.22 23.67
N THR A 83 -2.65 12.31 22.84
CA THR A 83 -2.14 11.02 23.35
C THR A 83 -0.65 10.74 23.05
N ARG A 84 0.06 11.64 22.33
CA ARG A 84 1.52 11.49 22.12
C ARG A 84 2.34 12.74 21.76
N LEU A 85 1.95 13.95 22.19
CA LEU A 85 2.92 15.03 22.50
C LEU A 85 2.98 15.26 24.02
N GLY A 86 3.15 14.17 24.76
CA GLY A 86 3.34 14.14 26.21
C GLY A 86 4.69 13.53 26.60
N SER A 87 5.70 13.67 25.73
CA SER A 87 7.08 13.90 26.13
C SER A 87 7.47 15.28 25.61
#